data_AF-A0A8G0LB39-F1
#
_entry.id   AF-A0A8G0LB39-F1
#
_cell.length_a   1.000
_cell.length_b   1.000
_cell.length_c   1.000
_cell.angle_alpha   90.00
_cell.angle_beta   90.00
_cell.angle_gamma   90.00
#
_symmetry.space_group_name_H-M   'P 1'
#
loop_
_entity.id
_entity.type
_entity.pdbx_description
1 polymer ?
#
loop_
_entity_poly.entity_id
_entity_poly.type
_entity_poly.pdbx_seq_one_letter_code
_entity_poly.pdbx_strand_id
1 'polypeptide(L)'
;MTRFVLASLATLFAVATAQITTPCTYQEYVCGTTLLANGYTAAAELRAAYALNPDAPTITDAQLANVLFRCTDQAGGIVGNSYCIVNCAVIGDNTVNDMCTL
;
A
#
# COMPACT_ATOMS: atom_id res chain seq x y z
N MET A 1 -24.87 -4.57 -50.68
CA MET A 1 -23.51 -4.04 -50.47
C MET A 1 -23.22 -4.04 -48.99
N THR A 2 -22.14 -4.74 -48.66
CA THR A 2 -21.57 -5.12 -47.37
C THR A 2 -21.12 -3.92 -46.53
N ARG A 3 -21.52 -3.89 -45.25
CA ARG A 3 -20.86 -3.18 -44.14
C ARG A 3 -21.08 -4.04 -42.88
N PHE A 4 -20.39 -5.18 -42.74
CA PHE A 4 -19.08 -5.32 -42.09
C PHE A 4 -18.83 -4.37 -40.90
N VAL A 5 -18.91 -4.98 -39.71
CA VAL A 5 -18.06 -4.76 -38.52
C VAL A 5 -18.28 -3.47 -37.75
N LEU A 6 -19.13 -3.56 -36.72
CA LEU A 6 -19.01 -2.79 -35.47
C LEU A 6 -19.23 -3.74 -34.29
N ALA A 7 -18.59 -4.92 -34.34
CA ALA A 7 -18.54 -5.89 -33.25
C ALA A 7 -17.16 -5.81 -32.57
N SER A 8 -16.73 -4.62 -32.16
CA SER A 8 -15.39 -4.44 -31.57
C SER A 8 -15.33 -3.12 -30.83
N LEU A 9 -15.75 -3.04 -29.56
CA LEU A 9 -15.26 -2.04 -28.58
C LEU A 9 -15.85 -2.19 -27.16
N ALA A 10 -16.17 -3.41 -26.70
CA ALA A 10 -16.69 -3.62 -25.35
C ALA A 10 -15.72 -4.40 -24.44
N THR A 11 -14.43 -4.48 -24.79
CA THR A 11 -13.38 -4.81 -23.84
C THR A 11 -13.03 -3.55 -23.05
N LEU A 12 -13.99 -3.02 -22.28
CA LEU A 12 -13.63 -2.16 -21.17
C LEU A 12 -12.91 -3.06 -20.17
N PHE A 13 -11.61 -2.83 -20.07
CA PHE A 13 -10.72 -3.33 -19.06
C PHE A 13 -11.40 -3.21 -17.68
N ALA A 14 -12.00 -4.30 -17.23
CA ALA A 14 -12.22 -4.53 -15.82
C ALA A 14 -10.82 -4.75 -15.23
N VAL A 15 -10.11 -3.64 -15.00
CA VAL A 15 -9.00 -3.64 -14.05
C VAL A 15 -9.69 -3.90 -12.72
N ALA A 16 -9.79 -5.18 -12.36
CA ALA A 16 -10.12 -5.57 -11.01
C ALA A 16 -8.98 -5.02 -10.16
N THR A 17 -9.14 -3.78 -9.67
CA THR A 17 -8.34 -3.30 -8.55
C THR A 17 -8.58 -4.33 -7.46
N ALA A 18 -7.52 -5.04 -7.05
CA ALA A 18 -7.58 -5.91 -5.90
C ALA A 18 -8.14 -5.04 -4.77
N GLN A 19 -9.40 -5.26 -4.42
CA GLN A 19 -10.04 -4.49 -3.38
C GLN A 19 -9.31 -4.88 -2.10
N ILE A 20 -8.73 -3.89 -1.41
CA ILE A 20 -8.12 -4.08 -0.10
C ILE A 20 -9.14 -4.81 0.76
N THR A 21 -8.83 -6.05 1.12
CA THR A 21 -9.78 -6.94 1.81
C THR A 21 -9.94 -6.56 3.28
N THR A 22 -8.91 -5.92 3.84
CA THR A 22 -8.89 -5.38 5.21
C THR A 22 -8.19 -4.02 5.21
N PRO A 23 -8.92 -2.89 5.12
CA PRO A 23 -8.32 -1.57 5.29
C PRO A 23 -7.74 -1.45 6.70
N CYS A 24 -6.58 -0.79 6.83
CA CYS A 24 -5.94 -0.60 8.13
C CYS A 24 -6.69 0.40 9.01
N THR A 25 -6.51 0.33 10.33
CA THR A 25 -7.26 1.17 11.27
C THR A 25 -6.79 2.62 11.22
N TYR A 26 -7.71 3.59 11.26
CA TYR A 26 -7.35 5.01 11.24
C TYR A 26 -6.34 5.35 12.34
N GLN A 27 -5.25 6.04 11.97
CA GLN A 27 -4.10 6.42 12.80
C GLN A 27 -3.20 5.28 13.28
N GLU A 28 -3.45 4.04 12.85
CA GLU A 28 -2.56 2.92 13.10
C GLU A 28 -1.29 3.04 12.24
N TYR A 29 -0.18 2.54 12.78
CA TYR A 29 1.07 2.35 12.07
C TYR A 29 1.20 0.88 11.69
N VAL A 30 1.52 0.64 10.41
CA VAL A 30 1.54 -0.71 9.83
C VAL A 30 2.78 -0.85 8.95
N CYS A 31 3.47 -1.98 9.05
CA CYS A 31 4.61 -2.33 8.22
C CYS A 31 4.17 -2.51 6.77
N GLY A 32 5.04 -2.11 5.84
CA GLY A 32 4.84 -2.36 4.41
C GLY A 32 4.67 -3.84 4.10
N THR A 33 5.37 -4.75 4.79
CA THR A 33 5.15 -6.20 4.69
C THR A 33 3.70 -6.61 4.99
N THR A 34 3.12 -6.08 6.06
CA THR A 34 1.72 -6.34 6.45
C THR A 34 0.75 -5.79 5.41
N LEU A 35 1.00 -4.59 4.89
CA LEU A 35 0.19 -3.99 3.83
C LEU A 35 0.26 -4.80 2.52
N LEU A 36 1.45 -5.26 2.12
CA LEU A 36 1.63 -6.14 0.96
C LEU A 36 0.84 -7.44 1.13
N ALA A 37 0.85 -8.04 2.32
CA ALA A 37 0.06 -9.23 2.63
C ALA A 37 -1.46 -8.97 2.57
N ASN A 38 -1.90 -7.73 2.82
CA ASN A 38 -3.30 -7.29 2.74
C ASN A 38 -3.72 -6.79 1.34
N GLY A 39 -2.88 -7.00 0.32
CA GLY A 39 -3.20 -6.74 -1.09
C GLY A 39 -2.74 -5.39 -1.63
N TYR A 40 -2.06 -4.56 -0.82
CA TYR A 40 -1.40 -3.37 -1.33
C TYR A 40 -0.22 -3.76 -2.23
N THR A 41 0.11 -2.91 -3.17
CA THR A 41 1.19 -3.10 -4.13
C THR A 41 2.34 -2.13 -3.85
N ALA A 42 3.57 -2.62 -4.01
CA ALA A 42 4.77 -1.81 -3.84
C ALA A 42 4.79 -0.61 -4.81
N ALA A 43 4.52 -0.86 -6.10
CA ALA A 43 4.70 0.11 -7.16
C ALA A 43 3.60 1.19 -7.23
N ALA A 44 2.33 0.84 -6.97
CA ALA A 44 1.23 1.78 -7.12
C ALA A 44 0.85 2.46 -5.80
N GLU A 45 0.81 1.72 -4.69
CA GLU A 45 0.27 2.23 -3.43
C GLU A 45 1.39 2.60 -2.45
N LEU A 46 2.28 1.67 -2.10
CA LEU A 46 3.31 1.94 -1.09
C LEU A 46 4.31 3.00 -1.54
N ARG A 47 4.76 2.96 -2.79
CA ARG A 47 5.68 3.97 -3.34
C ARG A 47 5.04 5.36 -3.36
N ALA A 48 3.80 5.46 -3.81
CA ALA A 48 3.07 6.73 -3.85
C ALA A 48 2.86 7.28 -2.43
N ALA A 49 2.43 6.42 -1.50
CA ALA A 49 2.26 6.78 -0.10
C ALA A 49 3.57 7.19 0.59
N TYR A 50 4.68 6.53 0.26
CA TYR A 50 6.00 6.87 0.77
C TYR A 50 6.46 8.26 0.32
N ALA A 51 6.20 8.60 -0.95
CA ALA A 51 6.56 9.90 -1.53
C ALA A 51 5.76 11.08 -0.96
N LEU A 52 4.66 10.83 -0.24
CA LEU A 52 3.91 11.88 0.49
C LEU A 52 4.66 12.38 1.72
N ASN A 53 5.72 11.70 2.17
CA ASN A 53 6.61 12.17 3.22
C ASN A 53 7.84 12.86 2.59
N PRO A 54 7.94 14.20 2.67
CA PRO A 54 9.01 14.96 2.02
C PRO A 54 10.39 14.73 2.64
N ASP A 55 10.43 14.25 3.89
CA ASP A 55 11.68 14.01 4.65
C ASP A 55 12.13 12.55 4.56
N ALA A 56 11.45 11.73 3.76
CA ALA A 56 11.75 10.31 3.67
C ALA A 56 13.08 10.05 2.93
N PRO A 57 13.92 9.12 3.40
CA PRO A 57 15.17 8.79 2.74
C PRO A 57 14.94 8.10 1.38
N THR A 58 15.91 8.18 0.47
CA THR A 58 15.85 7.45 -0.79
C THR A 58 16.00 5.95 -0.57
N ILE A 59 14.99 5.18 -0.97
CA ILE A 59 14.96 3.71 -0.90
C ILE A 59 14.47 3.08 -2.21
N THR A 60 14.82 1.82 -2.41
CA THR A 60 14.31 0.97 -3.51
C THR A 60 12.91 0.42 -3.21
N ASP A 61 12.18 -0.04 -4.22
CA ASP A 61 10.86 -0.67 -4.00
C ASP A 61 10.94 -1.93 -3.14
N ALA A 62 12.05 -2.68 -3.23
CA ALA A 62 12.30 -3.84 -2.39
C ALA A 62 12.37 -3.49 -0.89
N GLN A 63 12.70 -2.24 -0.56
CA GLN A 63 12.79 -1.76 0.83
C GLN A 63 11.46 -1.23 1.37
N LEU A 64 10.41 -1.07 0.54
CA LEU A 64 9.10 -0.59 1.00
C LEU A 64 8.45 -1.55 2.01
N ALA A 65 8.81 -2.84 1.97
CA ALA A 65 8.42 -3.82 2.96
C ALA A 65 8.85 -3.42 4.40
N ASN A 66 9.98 -2.73 4.53
CA ASN A 66 10.55 -2.30 5.81
C ASN A 66 10.15 -0.87 6.20
N VAL A 67 9.18 -0.27 5.51
CA VAL A 67 8.67 1.06 5.87
C VAL A 67 7.48 0.90 6.80
N LEU A 68 7.45 1.72 7.85
CA LEU A 68 6.28 1.94 8.68
C LEU A 68 5.39 2.98 8.01
N PHE A 69 4.14 2.62 7.71
CA PHE A 69 3.13 3.49 7.14
C PHE A 69 2.09 3.88 8.18
N ARG A 70 1.63 5.12 8.18
CA ARG A 70 0.50 5.58 9.00
C ARG A 70 -0.78 5.54 8.18
N CYS A 71 -1.82 4.95 8.72
CA CYS A 71 -3.15 4.91 8.13
C CYS A 71 -3.88 6.24 8.34
N THR A 72 -4.36 6.84 7.25
CA THR A 72 -4.91 8.21 7.25
C THR A 72 -6.42 8.28 7.12
N ASP A 73 -7.09 7.18 6.79
CA ASP A 73 -8.54 7.09 6.76
C ASP A 73 -9.01 5.63 6.87
N GLN A 74 -10.33 5.42 6.87
CA GLN A 74 -10.95 4.10 6.91
C GLN A 74 -11.09 3.43 5.54
N ALA A 75 -10.73 4.13 4.46
CA ALA A 75 -10.79 3.64 3.08
C ALA A 75 -9.46 3.01 2.62
N GLY A 76 -8.45 2.95 3.49
CA GLY A 76 -7.12 2.38 3.18
C GLY A 76 -6.08 3.43 2.77
N GLY A 77 -6.35 4.71 2.97
CA GLY A 77 -5.34 5.76 2.80
C GLY A 77 -4.17 5.54 3.76
N ILE A 78 -2.96 5.68 3.24
CA ILE A 78 -1.70 5.50 3.98
C ILE A 78 -0.70 6.59 3.62
N VAL A 79 0.22 6.90 4.55
CA VAL A 79 1.36 7.79 4.32
C VAL A 79 2.63 7.15 4.87
N GLY A 80 3.75 7.27 4.18
CA GLY A 80 5.04 6.78 4.69
C GLY A 80 5.45 7.54 5.94
N ASN A 81 5.82 6.84 7.01
CA ASN A 81 6.26 7.47 8.26
C ASN A 81 7.77 7.31 8.47
N SER A 82 8.24 6.07 8.61
CA SER A 82 9.64 5.77 8.98
C SER A 82 10.18 4.59 8.20
N TYR A 83 11.42 4.67 7.72
CA TYR A 83 12.12 3.51 7.17
C TYR A 83 12.84 2.74 8.29
N CYS A 84 12.46 1.48 8.51
CA CYS A 84 13.06 0.63 9.53
C CYS A 84 14.22 -0.16 8.93
N ILE A 85 15.46 0.28 9.20
CA ILE A 85 16.68 -0.27 8.58
C ILE A 85 16.82 -1.79 8.80
N VAL A 86 16.53 -2.26 10.02
CA VAL A 86 16.64 -3.67 10.37
C VAL A 86 15.33 -4.39 10.08
N ASN A 87 14.29 -4.09 10.85
CA ASN A 87 12.98 -4.67 10.66
C ASN A 87 11.87 -3.77 11.22
N CYS A 88 10.67 -3.99 10.71
CA CYS A 88 9.43 -3.46 11.28
C CYS A 88 8.67 -4.66 11.88
N ALA A 89 8.17 -4.52 13.11
CA ALA A 89 7.46 -5.61 13.78
C ALA A 89 6.23 -5.15 14.57
N VAL A 90 5.29 -6.08 14.66
CA VAL A 90 4.08 -6.03 15.45
C VAL A 90 4.46 -6.16 16.93
N ILE A 91 4.22 -5.12 17.74
CA ILE A 91 4.46 -5.16 19.20
C ILE A 91 3.18 -4.77 19.96
N GLY A 92 2.58 -5.70 20.72
CA GLY A 92 1.45 -5.46 21.66
C GLY A 92 0.15 -6.22 21.34
N ASP A 93 -0.92 -6.00 22.13
CA ASP A 93 -2.28 -6.49 21.87
C ASP A 93 -3.36 -5.38 21.76
N ASN A 94 -4.14 -5.45 20.68
CA ASN A 94 -5.40 -4.75 20.37
C ASN A 94 -5.38 -3.26 19.92
N THR A 95 -4.22 -2.63 19.80
CA THR A 95 -3.97 -1.26 19.26
C THR A 95 -2.65 -1.24 18.47
N VAL A 96 -2.47 -2.20 17.57
CA VAL A 96 -1.15 -2.77 17.28
C VAL A 96 -0.45 -1.98 16.18
N ASN A 97 0.04 -0.82 16.61
CA ASN A 97 1.04 -0.07 15.88
C ASN A 97 2.29 -0.94 15.72
N ASP A 98 2.58 -1.27 14.46
CA ASP A 98 3.90 -1.71 14.09
C ASP A 98 4.92 -0.63 14.48
N MET A 99 6.13 -1.07 14.77
CA MET A 99 7.24 -0.16 15.07
C MET A 99 8.54 -0.66 14.45
N CYS A 100 9.46 0.26 14.21
CA CYS A 100 10.82 -0.11 13.86
C CYS A 100 11.47 -0.83 15.05
N THR A 101 12.01 -2.01 14.81
CA THR A 101 12.71 -2.82 15.80
C THR A 101 14.18 -2.98 15.43
N LEU A 102 15.04 -3.11 16.44
CA LEU A 102 16.46 -3.42 16.29
C LEU A 102 16.72 -4.93 16.38
#